data_AF-A0A699VDZ5-F1
#
_entry.id   AF-A0A699VDZ5-F1
#
_cell.length_a   1.000
_cell.length_b   1.000
_cell.length_c   1.000
_cell.angle_alpha   90.00
_cell.angle_beta   90.00
_cell.angle_gamma   90.00
#
_symmetry.space_group_name_H-M   'P 1'
#
loop_
_entity.id
_entity.type
_entity.pdbx_description
1 polymer ?
#
loop_
_entity_poly.entity_id
_entity_poly.type
_entity_poly.pdbx_seq_one_letter_code
_entity_poly.pdbx_strand_id
1 'polypeptide(L)'
;VMTIGLDLPRQILNAQTEARKPENIKKEDVGGMLVENSRDPQKVRTEKLEPQADGTLCLNGRSGLPYYGDLWTVIMHESHKSKYSIHPGSDKMYQDMKKLYWWPNMKADIATYVSKCLTYAKVKAEHQKPSGLLVQPK
;
A
#
# COMPACT_ATOMS: atom_id res chain seq x y z
N VAL A 1 3.32 -7.15 -19.88
CA VAL A 1 2.88 -8.37 -19.17
C VAL A 1 3.35 -8.26 -17.73
N MET A 2 2.44 -8.04 -16.78
CA MET A 2 2.75 -8.01 -15.34
C MET A 2 3.06 -9.45 -14.91
N THR A 3 4.28 -9.71 -14.45
CA THR A 3 4.77 -11.07 -14.15
C THR A 3 4.14 -11.68 -12.90
N ILE A 4 3.49 -10.86 -12.07
CA ILE A 4 2.74 -11.30 -10.87
C ILE A 4 1.29 -11.70 -11.20
N GLY A 5 0.84 -11.49 -12.45
CA GLY A 5 -0.57 -11.54 -12.83
C GLY A 5 -1.32 -12.87 -12.69
N LEU A 6 -0.64 -14.01 -12.45
CA LEU A 6 -1.31 -15.31 -12.39
C LEU A 6 -1.52 -15.87 -10.97
N ASP A 7 -0.74 -15.44 -9.97
CA ASP A 7 -0.79 -16.00 -8.62
C ASP A 7 -1.06 -14.94 -7.53
N LEU A 8 -1.22 -13.67 -7.90
CA LEU A 8 -1.48 -12.59 -6.92
C LEU A 8 -2.71 -12.83 -6.05
N PRO A 9 -3.89 -13.25 -6.57
CA PRO A 9 -5.04 -13.54 -5.73
C PRO A 9 -4.74 -14.62 -4.68
N ARG A 10 -4.01 -15.67 -5.09
CA ARG A 10 -3.61 -16.75 -4.19
C ARG A 10 -2.58 -16.31 -3.15
N GLN A 11 -1.65 -15.42 -3.52
CA GLN A 11 -0.73 -14.82 -2.55
C GLN A 11 -1.45 -13.92 -1.54
N ILE A 12 -2.44 -13.14 -1.97
CA ILE A 12 -3.28 -12.33 -1.08
C ILE A 12 -4.04 -13.24 -0.12
N LEU A 13 -4.69 -14.28 -0.62
CA LEU A 13 -5.41 -15.24 0.22
C LEU A 13 -4.48 -15.89 1.26
N ASN A 14 -3.33 -16.40 0.85
CA ASN A 14 -2.35 -17.00 1.75
C ASN A 14 -1.88 -16.00 2.81
N ALA A 15 -1.55 -14.77 2.41
CA ALA A 15 -1.13 -13.73 3.33
C ALA A 15 -2.24 -13.39 4.34
N GLN A 16 -3.50 -13.33 3.91
CA GLN A 16 -4.66 -13.09 4.78
C GLN A 16 -4.87 -14.25 5.77
N THR A 17 -4.72 -15.49 5.31
CA THR A 17 -4.81 -16.68 6.16
C THR A 17 -3.72 -16.68 7.24
N GLU A 18 -2.47 -16.39 6.85
CA GLU A 18 -1.35 -16.31 7.78
C GLU A 18 -1.49 -15.14 8.77
N ALA A 19 -1.94 -13.98 8.31
CA ALA A 19 -2.19 -12.79 9.12
C ALA A 19 -3.23 -13.00 10.23
N ARG A 20 -4.18 -13.91 10.01
CA ARG A 20 -5.24 -14.28 10.96
C ARG A 20 -4.78 -15.27 12.04
N LYS A 21 -3.61 -15.89 11.90
CA LYS A 21 -3.08 -16.80 12.92
C LYS A 21 -2.78 -16.03 14.22
N PRO A 22 -3.09 -16.60 15.40
CA PRO A 22 -2.94 -15.90 16.68
C PRO A 22 -1.53 -15.36 16.93
N GLU A 23 -0.52 -16.06 16.42
CA GLU A 23 0.90 -15.72 16.49
C GLU A 23 1.25 -14.42 15.76
N ASN A 24 0.53 -14.13 14.67
CA ASN A 24 0.78 -12.99 13.79
C ASN A 24 -0.13 -11.78 14.08
N ILE A 25 -1.21 -11.97 14.85
CA ILE A 25 -2.17 -10.91 15.18
C ILE A 25 -1.50 -9.68 15.80
N LYS A 26 -0.54 -9.88 16.71
CA LYS A 26 0.18 -8.77 17.38
C LYS A 26 1.00 -7.91 16.44
N LYS A 27 1.53 -8.47 15.34
CA LYS A 27 2.35 -7.73 14.36
C LYS A 27 1.49 -6.86 13.44
N GLU A 28 0.27 -7.30 13.17
CA GLU A 28 -0.71 -6.56 12.36
C GLU A 28 -1.36 -5.38 13.11
N ASP A 29 -1.40 -5.44 14.45
CA ASP A 29 -1.91 -4.37 15.30
C ASP A 29 -1.11 -3.07 15.14
N VAL A 30 0.22 -3.20 15.01
CA VAL A 30 1.15 -2.08 14.78
C VAL A 30 0.84 -1.31 13.49
N GLY A 31 0.18 -1.94 12.51
CA GLY A 31 -0.19 -1.34 11.23
C GLY A 31 -1.50 -0.56 11.23
N GLY A 32 -2.24 -0.50 12.35
CA GLY A 32 -3.52 0.24 12.44
C GLY A 32 -4.72 -0.47 11.79
N MET A 33 -4.63 -1.79 11.60
CA MET A 33 -5.75 -2.60 11.08
C MET A 33 -6.75 -3.00 12.19
N LEU A 34 -6.40 -2.82 13.46
CA LEU A 34 -7.30 -3.03 14.59
C LEU A 34 -7.97 -1.71 14.99
N VAL A 35 -9.31 -1.71 15.02
CA VAL A 35 -10.04 -0.77 15.87
C VAL A 35 -10.04 -1.42 17.25
N GLU A 36 -9.28 -0.86 18.18
CA GLU A 36 -9.41 -1.17 19.61
C GLU A 36 -10.87 -0.89 20.00
N ASN A 37 -11.59 -1.93 20.46
CA ASN A 37 -12.80 -1.88 21.32
C ASN A 37 -13.65 -3.17 21.27
N SER A 38 -13.23 -4.24 20.59
CA SER A 38 -13.90 -5.55 20.70
C SER A 38 -13.10 -6.53 21.57
N ARG A 39 -13.81 -7.30 22.39
CA ARG A 39 -13.26 -8.40 23.20
C ARG A 39 -12.70 -9.55 22.34
N ASP A 40 -12.93 -9.52 21.03
CA ASP A 40 -12.44 -10.50 20.07
C ASP A 40 -11.75 -9.80 18.87
N PRO A 41 -10.41 -9.83 18.80
CA PRO A 41 -9.64 -9.27 17.69
C PRO A 41 -9.94 -9.91 16.32
N GLN A 42 -10.40 -11.17 16.27
CA GLN A 42 -10.80 -11.80 15.02
C GLN A 42 -12.11 -11.25 14.48
N LYS A 43 -13.03 -10.87 15.38
CA LYS A 43 -14.36 -10.38 15.04
C LYS A 43 -14.32 -9.00 14.37
N VAL A 44 -13.48 -8.08 14.88
CA VAL A 44 -13.30 -6.72 14.32
C VAL A 44 -12.75 -6.74 12.90
N ARG A 45 -11.81 -7.65 12.63
CA ARG A 45 -11.19 -7.80 11.30
C ARG A 45 -12.17 -8.23 10.21
N THR A 46 -13.21 -8.96 10.61
CA THR A 46 -14.14 -9.61 9.68
C THR A 46 -15.41 -8.79 9.49
N GLU A 47 -15.87 -8.04 10.50
CA GLU A 47 -17.12 -7.25 10.42
C GLU A 47 -17.10 -6.10 9.39
N LYS A 48 -15.92 -5.67 8.89
CA LYS A 48 -15.82 -4.70 7.80
C LYS A 48 -15.39 -5.30 6.45
N LEU A 49 -14.93 -6.55 6.42
CA LEU A 49 -14.36 -7.16 5.23
C LEU A 49 -15.25 -8.29 4.73
N GLU A 50 -15.72 -8.15 3.50
CA GLU A 50 -16.58 -9.11 2.83
C GLU A 50 -15.73 -10.21 2.17
N PRO A 51 -16.02 -11.49 2.40
CA PRO A 51 -15.37 -12.58 1.69
C PRO A 51 -15.83 -12.65 0.23
N GLN A 52 -14.89 -12.85 -0.69
CA GLN A 52 -15.17 -13.18 -2.09
C GLN A 52 -15.33 -14.69 -2.31
N ALA A 53 -15.77 -15.07 -3.51
CA ALA A 53 -15.95 -16.47 -3.92
C ALA A 53 -14.65 -17.30 -3.85
N ASP A 54 -13.49 -16.65 -3.98
CA ASP A 54 -12.17 -17.28 -3.87
C ASP A 54 -11.64 -17.32 -2.42
N GLY A 55 -12.43 -16.85 -1.45
CA GLY A 55 -12.06 -16.78 -0.03
C GLY A 55 -11.31 -15.51 0.37
N THR A 56 -10.96 -14.64 -0.59
CA THR A 56 -10.22 -13.40 -0.31
C THR A 56 -11.11 -12.36 0.36
N LEU A 57 -10.61 -11.69 1.38
CA LEU A 57 -11.33 -10.63 2.09
C LEU A 57 -11.20 -9.29 1.38
N CYS A 58 -12.31 -8.58 1.26
CA CYS A 58 -12.39 -7.32 0.53
C CYS A 58 -13.14 -6.21 1.29
N LEU A 59 -12.70 -4.96 1.12
CA LEU A 59 -13.43 -3.77 1.58
C LEU A 59 -13.98 -2.99 0.39
N ASN A 60 -15.30 -2.88 0.27
CA ASN A 60 -15.99 -2.20 -0.84
C ASN A 60 -15.50 -2.71 -2.22
N GLY A 61 -15.38 -4.04 -2.37
CA GLY A 61 -14.91 -4.67 -3.61
C GLY A 61 -13.39 -4.58 -3.86
N ARG A 62 -12.61 -4.11 -2.90
CA ARG A 62 -11.14 -4.00 -2.99
C ARG A 62 -10.47 -5.04 -2.11
N SER A 63 -9.48 -5.75 -2.63
CA SER A 63 -8.75 -6.76 -1.86
C SER A 63 -8.04 -6.12 -0.67
N GLY A 64 -8.35 -6.61 0.54
CA GLY A 64 -7.69 -6.18 1.76
C GLY A 64 -6.29 -6.77 1.81
N LEU A 65 -5.26 -5.93 1.92
CA LEU A 65 -3.88 -6.44 1.98
C LEU A 65 -3.40 -6.44 3.44
N PRO A 66 -3.03 -7.60 4.00
CA PRO A 66 -2.44 -7.67 5.34
C PRO A 66 -1.02 -7.08 5.34
N TYR A 67 -0.52 -6.70 6.52
CA TYR A 67 0.89 -6.32 6.68
C TYR A 67 1.82 -7.52 6.49
N TYR A 68 1.30 -8.72 6.77
CA TYR A 68 2.04 -9.97 6.63
C TYR A 68 2.43 -10.27 5.17
N GLY A 69 3.67 -10.72 4.97
CA GLY A 69 4.16 -11.26 3.70
C GLY A 69 4.65 -10.21 2.69
N ASP A 70 4.89 -8.96 3.11
CA ASP A 70 5.49 -7.88 2.29
C ASP A 70 4.78 -7.60 0.95
N LEU A 71 3.51 -8.03 0.81
CA LEU A 71 2.75 -7.86 -0.44
C LEU A 71 2.65 -6.40 -0.88
N TRP A 72 2.54 -5.48 0.07
CA TRP A 72 2.44 -4.05 -0.23
C TRP A 72 3.66 -3.57 -1.02
N THR A 73 4.87 -3.97 -0.58
CA THR A 73 6.12 -3.60 -1.24
C THR A 73 6.18 -4.14 -2.65
N VAL A 74 5.78 -5.40 -2.84
CA VAL A 74 5.75 -6.06 -4.14
C VAL A 74 4.81 -5.34 -5.11
N ILE A 75 3.58 -5.05 -4.67
CA ILE A 75 2.57 -4.36 -5.49
C ILE A 75 2.99 -2.90 -5.77
N MET A 76 3.55 -2.19 -4.80
CA MET A 76 4.10 -0.84 -5.00
C MET A 76 5.27 -0.86 -6.00
N HIS A 77 6.14 -1.85 -5.91
CA HIS A 77 7.30 -1.99 -6.79
C HIS A 77 6.89 -2.21 -8.24
N GLU A 78 5.95 -3.12 -8.48
CA GLU A 78 5.43 -3.36 -9.82
C GLU A 78 4.67 -2.14 -10.37
N SER A 79 3.85 -1.50 -9.54
CA SER A 79 3.10 -0.30 -9.93
C SER A 79 4.05 0.84 -10.34
N HIS A 80 5.18 0.97 -9.65
CA HIS A 80 6.20 1.97 -9.95
C HIS A 80 7.08 1.61 -11.16
N LYS A 81 7.40 0.32 -11.38
CA LYS A 81 8.25 -0.15 -12.50
C LYS A 81 7.49 -0.52 -13.77
N SER A 82 6.16 -0.45 -13.78
CA SER A 82 5.36 -0.77 -14.97
C SER A 82 5.86 0.01 -16.19
N LYS A 83 6.01 -0.66 -17.34
CA LYS A 83 6.52 -0.07 -18.59
C LYS A 83 5.69 1.13 -19.09
N TYR A 84 4.46 1.27 -18.60
CA TYR A 84 3.53 2.35 -18.93
C TYR A 84 3.56 3.49 -17.90
N SER A 85 4.40 3.39 -16.88
CA SER A 85 4.53 4.36 -15.79
C SER A 85 5.75 5.24 -16.03
N ILE A 86 5.55 6.44 -16.57
CA ILE A 86 6.58 7.48 -16.54
C ILE A 86 6.58 8.03 -15.11
N HIS A 87 7.43 7.47 -14.24
CA HIS A 87 7.61 7.83 -12.82
C HIS A 87 6.38 8.45 -12.15
N PRO A 88 5.36 7.64 -11.84
CA PRO A 88 4.15 8.15 -11.23
C PRO A 88 4.51 8.75 -9.86
N GLY A 89 4.12 10.01 -9.63
CA GLY A 89 4.17 10.59 -8.30
C GLY A 89 3.31 9.77 -7.32
N SER A 90 3.54 9.96 -6.02
CA SER A 90 2.82 9.26 -4.95
C SER A 90 1.30 9.35 -5.09
N ASP A 91 0.78 10.49 -5.53
CA ASP A 91 -0.66 10.67 -5.74
C ASP A 91 -1.19 9.81 -6.89
N LYS A 92 -0.47 9.70 -8.00
CA LYS A 92 -0.89 8.85 -9.13
C LYS A 92 -0.90 7.38 -8.72
N MET A 93 0.16 6.91 -8.04
CA MET A 93 0.22 5.55 -7.51
C MET A 93 -0.95 5.26 -6.57
N TYR A 94 -1.24 6.17 -5.64
CA TYR A 94 -2.37 6.03 -4.73
C TYR A 94 -3.71 5.93 -5.48
N GLN A 95 -3.95 6.81 -6.46
CA GLN A 95 -5.20 6.83 -7.24
C GLN A 95 -5.41 5.55 -8.06
N ASP A 96 -4.35 4.94 -8.56
CA ASP A 96 -4.44 3.68 -9.31
C ASP A 96 -4.64 2.48 -8.39
N MET A 97 -3.83 2.37 -7.33
CA MET A 97 -3.86 1.23 -6.42
C MET A 97 -5.14 1.18 -5.59
N LYS A 98 -5.67 2.34 -5.13
CA LYS A 98 -6.88 2.40 -4.28
C LYS A 98 -8.14 1.87 -4.94
N LYS A 99 -8.11 1.62 -6.26
CA LYS A 99 -9.21 1.03 -7.04
C LYS A 99 -9.29 -0.48 -6.83
N LEU A 100 -8.16 -1.12 -6.56
CA LEU A 100 -8.02 -2.58 -6.48
C LEU A 100 -7.72 -3.06 -5.07
N TYR A 101 -6.93 -2.29 -4.32
CA TYR A 101 -6.40 -2.70 -3.03
C TYR A 101 -6.78 -1.71 -1.92
N TRP A 102 -6.77 -2.22 -0.70
CA TRP A 102 -6.96 -1.42 0.50
C TRP A 102 -6.13 -1.95 1.66
N TRP A 103 -5.50 -1.05 2.41
CA TRP A 103 -4.91 -1.30 3.74
C TRP A 103 -4.84 0.02 4.54
N PRO A 104 -4.70 -0.02 5.88
CA PRO A 104 -4.56 1.17 6.69
C PRO A 104 -3.32 1.99 6.30
N ASN A 105 -3.37 3.31 6.38
CA ASN A 105 -2.23 4.20 6.06
C ASN A 105 -1.65 4.10 4.63
N MET A 106 -2.36 3.44 3.70
CA MET A 106 -1.97 3.26 2.30
C MET A 106 -1.37 4.48 1.60
N LYS A 107 -1.95 5.67 1.80
CA LYS A 107 -1.42 6.91 1.19
C LYS A 107 -0.04 7.29 1.73
N ALA A 108 0.17 7.15 3.04
CA ALA A 108 1.44 7.48 3.70
C ALA A 108 2.54 6.46 3.35
N ASP A 109 2.19 5.18 3.24
CA ASP A 109 3.12 4.13 2.85
C ASP A 109 3.60 4.32 1.40
N ILE A 110 2.68 4.64 0.48
CA ILE A 110 3.01 4.95 -0.91
C ILE A 110 3.91 6.18 -0.99
N ALA A 111 3.61 7.24 -0.23
CA ALA A 111 4.45 8.44 -0.19
C ALA A 111 5.87 8.13 0.33
N THR A 112 5.97 7.28 1.36
CA THR A 112 7.25 6.82 1.93
C THR A 112 8.02 5.93 0.95
N TYR A 113 7.33 5.09 0.19
CA TYR A 113 7.94 4.25 -0.83
C TYR A 113 8.51 5.09 -1.99
N VAL A 114 7.71 6.02 -2.51
CA VAL A 114 8.12 6.90 -3.63
C VAL A 114 9.24 7.85 -3.20
N SER A 115 9.23 8.35 -1.97
CA SER A 115 10.29 9.24 -1.47
C SER A 115 11.65 8.55 -1.36
N LYS A 116 11.68 7.23 -1.10
CA LYS A 116 12.90 6.40 -1.08
C LYS A 116 13.41 6.08 -2.49
N CYS A 117 12.67 6.36 -3.56
CA CYS A 117 13.13 6.14 -4.92
C CYS A 117 14.18 7.18 -5.32
N LEU A 118 15.45 6.74 -5.48
CA LEU A 118 16.58 7.59 -5.86
C LEU A 118 16.34 8.41 -7.14
N THR A 119 15.56 7.88 -8.08
CA THR A 119 15.23 8.56 -9.33
C THR A 119 14.22 9.70 -9.13
N TYR A 120 13.22 9.51 -8.25
CA TYR A 120 12.28 10.57 -7.88
C TYR A 120 12.97 11.72 -7.14
N ALA A 121 13.92 11.40 -6.25
CA ALA A 121 14.69 12.40 -5.52
C ALA A 121 15.47 13.35 -6.46
N LYS A 122 16.05 12.82 -7.54
CA LYS A 122 16.77 13.63 -8.55
C LYS A 122 15.82 14.53 -9.35
N VAL A 123 14.73 13.98 -9.89
CA VAL A 123 13.74 14.76 -10.67
C VAL A 123 13.09 15.84 -9.82
N LYS A 124 12.78 15.57 -8.54
CA LYS A 124 12.21 16.57 -7.63
C LYS A 124 13.19 17.70 -7.33
N ALA A 125 14.48 17.40 -7.21
CA ALA A 125 15.51 18.42 -7.00
C ALA A 125 15.64 19.35 -8.21
N GLU A 126 15.53 18.82 -9.44
CA GLU A 126 15.57 19.61 -10.68
C GLU A 126 14.36 20.54 -10.84
N HIS A 127 13.17 20.12 -10.39
CA HIS A 127 11.93 20.88 -10.53
C HIS A 127 11.58 21.74 -9.30
N GLN A 128 12.39 21.70 -8.23
CA GLN A 128 12.24 22.65 -7.14
C GLN A 128 12.63 24.04 -7.61
N LYS A 129 11.73 25.01 -7.38
CA LYS A 129 11.99 26.41 -7.69
C LYS A 129 13.23 26.86 -6.90
N PRO A 130 14.30 27.33 -7.54
CA PRO A 130 15.45 27.84 -6.80
C PRO A 130 14.96 28.98 -5.91
N SER A 131 15.31 28.93 -4.62
CA SER A 131 15.04 30.01 -3.68
C SER A 131 15.69 31.28 -4.24
N GLY A 132 14.86 32.24 -4.66
CA GLY A 132 15.33 33.47 -5.30
C GLY A 132 16.32 34.20 -4.40
N LEU A 133 17.47 34.55 -4.96
CA LEU A 133 18.46 35.38 -4.29
C LEU A 133 17.81 36.75 -4.02
N LEU A 134 17.56 37.08 -2.75
CA LEU A 134 17.16 38.43 -2.36
C LEU A 134 18.39 39.33 -2.54
N VAL A 135 18.46 40.03 -3.67
CA VAL A 135 19.45 41.08 -3.87
C VAL A 135 19.04 42.25 -2.99
N GLN A 136 19.86 42.58 -2.00
CA GLN A 136 19.67 43.79 -1.21
C GLN A 136 20.05 45.02 -2.06
N PRO A 137 19.17 46.03 -2.16
CA PRO A 137 19.52 47.28 -2.84
C PRO A 137 20.51 48.09 -2.01
N LYS A 138 21.33 48.87 -2.73
CA LYS A 138 22.46 49.65 -2.23
C LYS A 138 22.03 50.93 -1.54
#